data_AF-A0A2N2ND84-F1
#
_entry.id   AF-A0A2N2ND84-F1
#
_cell.length_a   1.000
_cell.length_b   1.000
_cell.length_c   1.000
_cell.angle_alpha   90.00
_cell.angle_beta   90.00
_cell.angle_gamma   90.00
#
_symmetry.space_group_name_H-M   'P 1'
#
loop_
_entity.id
_entity.type
_entity.pdbx_description
1 polymer ?
#
loop_
_entity_poly.entity_id
_entity_poly.type
_entity_poly.pdbx_seq_one_letter_code
_entity_poly.pdbx_strand_id
1 'polypeptide(L)' 'MKFGLVLPNYGPQASRFAIIDSAIAAENNGFDSVWLTDHLALPEADADVFGHIYESLTTMSYLAASTRTIKLGLS' A
#
# COMPACT_ATOMS: atom_id res chain seq x y z
N MET A 1 -18.69 -3.86 11.53
CA MET A 1 -18.12 -3.07 10.42
C MET A 1 -16.65 -3.44 10.30
N LYS A 2 -16.08 -3.50 9.09
CA LYS A 2 -14.66 -3.78 8.87
C LYS A 2 -13.98 -2.57 8.24
N PHE A 3 -12.74 -2.31 8.61
CA PHE A 3 -11.99 -1.14 8.14
C PHE A 3 -10.68 -1.55 7.47
N GLY A 4 -10.38 -0.90 6.35
CA GLY A 4 -9.13 -1.07 5.61
C GLY A 4 -8.34 0.23 5.50
N LEU A 5 -7.03 0.13 5.36
CA LEU A 5 -6.12 1.26 5.15
C LEU A 5 -5.50 1.19 3.75
N VAL A 6 -5.59 2.27 2.98
CA VAL A 6 -4.83 2.40 1.72
C VAL A 6 -3.39 2.77 2.06
N LEU A 7 -2.43 2.00 1.54
CA LEU A 7 -1.01 2.19 1.82
C LEU A 7 -0.41 3.27 0.91
N PRO A 8 0.64 3.97 1.36
CA PRO A 8 1.35 4.96 0.57
C PRO A 8 2.33 4.28 -0.41
N ASN A 9 1.82 3.44 -1.33
CA ASN A 9 2.66 2.82 -2.38
C ASN A 9 2.80 3.69 -3.64
N TYR A 10 2.16 4.85 -3.67
CA TYR A 10 2.28 5.85 -4.71
C TYR A 10 2.45 7.26 -4.13
N GLY A 11 2.91 8.18 -4.99
CA GLY A 11 2.99 9.60 -4.71
C GLY A 11 4.28 10.02 -3.99
N PRO A 12 4.43 11.31 -3.68
CA PRO A 12 5.68 11.87 -3.15
C PRO A 12 6.15 11.27 -1.82
N GLN A 13 5.24 10.67 -1.05
CA GLN A 13 5.54 10.05 0.24
C GLN A 13 5.83 8.55 0.14
N ALA A 14 5.66 7.95 -1.05
CA ALA A 14 5.86 6.53 -1.21
C ALA A 14 7.31 6.16 -0.97
N SER A 15 7.51 5.25 -0.04
CA SER A 15 8.83 4.68 0.27
C SER A 15 8.65 3.31 0.89
N ARG A 16 9.71 2.49 0.85
CA ARG A 16 9.74 1.19 1.53
C ARG A 16 9.27 1.30 2.99
N PHE A 17 9.79 2.26 3.74
CA PHE A 17 9.46 2.43 5.16
C PHE A 17 8.02 2.93 5.36
N ALA A 18 7.56 3.90 4.58
CA ALA A 18 6.18 4.35 4.65
C ALA A 18 5.18 3.20 4.43
N ILE A 19 5.46 2.30 3.48
CA ILE A 19 4.61 1.14 3.17
C ILE A 19 4.61 0.14 4.33
N ILE A 20 5.79 -0.34 4.77
CA ILE A 20 5.86 -1.41 5.78
C ILE A 20 5.44 -0.92 7.16
N ASP A 21 5.85 0.29 7.56
CA ASP A 21 5.53 0.83 8.88
C ASP A 21 4.01 1.08 8.98
N SER A 22 3.38 1.53 7.89
CA SER A 22 1.92 1.71 7.83
C SER A 22 1.18 0.37 7.89
N ALA A 23 1.66 -0.66 7.19
CA ALA A 23 1.05 -1.98 7.22
C ALA A 23 1.15 -2.64 8.61
N ILE A 24 2.31 -2.56 9.26
CA ILE A 24 2.52 -3.06 10.62
C ILE A 24 1.68 -2.27 11.62
N ALA A 25 1.64 -0.93 11.48
CA ALA A 25 0.81 -0.09 12.34
C ALA A 25 -0.68 -0.43 12.18
N ALA A 26 -1.16 -0.62 10.95
CA ALA A 26 -2.55 -1.01 10.69
C ALA A 26 -2.88 -2.35 11.36
N GLU A 27 -2.01 -3.35 11.22
CA GLU A 27 -2.17 -4.66 11.87
C GLU A 27 -2.23 -4.52 13.41
N ASN A 28 -1.29 -3.78 13.99
CA ASN A 28 -1.22 -3.58 15.45
C ASN A 28 -2.40 -2.77 16.02
N ASN A 29 -3.03 -1.91 15.20
CA ASN A 29 -4.19 -1.10 15.59
C ASN A 29 -5.53 -1.78 15.24
N GLY A 30 -5.51 -3.02 14.75
CA GLY A 30 -6.72 -3.82 14.53
C GLY A 30 -7.49 -3.50 13.25
N PHE A 31 -6.85 -2.94 12.22
CA PHE A 31 -7.44 -2.86 10.89
C PHE A 31 -7.62 -4.27 10.29
N ASP A 32 -8.70 -4.48 9.53
CA ASP A 32 -8.98 -5.77 8.91
C ASP A 32 -8.13 -6.02 7.65
N SER A 33 -7.72 -4.95 6.96
CA SER A 33 -7.04 -5.06 5.67
C SER A 33 -6.17 -3.83 5.35
N VAL A 34 -5.18 -4.04 4.50
CA VAL A 34 -4.42 -2.98 3.82
C VAL A 34 -4.51 -3.14 2.32
N TRP A 35 -4.47 -2.02 1.60
CA TRP A 35 -4.72 -1.96 0.16
C TRP A 35 -3.62 -1.21 -0.56
N LEU A 36 -3.12 -1.79 -1.66
CA LEU A 36 -2.17 -1.16 -2.58
C LEU A 36 -2.91 -0.65 -3.81
N THR A 37 -2.50 0.50 -4.33
CA THR A 37 -2.98 1.03 -5.61
C THR A 37 -2.24 0.40 -6.77
N ASP A 38 -2.97 -0.18 -7.73
CA ASP A 38 -2.41 -0.92 -8.87
C ASP A 38 -2.45 -0.15 -10.20
N HIS A 39 -1.49 0.77 -10.36
CA HIS A 39 -1.31 1.53 -11.60
C HIS A 39 0.14 1.51 -12.06
N LEU A 40 0.35 1.31 -13.37
CA LEU A 40 1.66 1.33 -14.02
C LEU A 40 1.80 2.47 -15.03
N ALA A 41 0.69 2.85 -15.68
CA ALA A 41 0.64 3.90 -16.67
C ALA A 41 -0.53 4.82 -16.35
N LEU A 42 -0.23 6.09 -16.15
CA LEU A 42 -1.19 7.13 -15.80
C LEU A 42 -1.05 8.30 -16.78
N PRO A 43 -2.13 9.08 -17.01
CA PRO A 43 -2.04 10.33 -17.74
C PRO A 43 -0.99 11.25 -17.14
N GLU A 44 -0.27 12.00 -17.99
CA GLU A 44 0.73 12.98 -17.54
C GLU A 44 0.12 14.03 -16.59
N ALA A 45 -1.16 14.36 -16.77
CA ALA A 45 -1.90 15.27 -15.91
C ALA A 45 -1.99 14.80 -14.43
N ASP A 46 -1.82 13.50 -14.17
CA ASP A 46 -1.90 12.91 -12.83
C ASP A 46 -0.51 12.64 -12.22
N ALA A 47 0.57 13.02 -12.91
CA ALA A 47 1.95 12.69 -12.51
C ALA A 47 2.32 13.27 -11.13
N ASP A 48 1.84 14.46 -10.78
CA ASP A 48 2.12 15.08 -9.48
C ASP A 48 1.42 14.35 -8.31
N VAL A 49 0.26 13.74 -8.58
CA VAL A 49 -0.53 13.01 -7.58
C VAL A 49 0.08 11.63 -7.33
N PHE A 50 0.33 10.89 -8.41
CA PHE A 50 0.77 9.51 -8.31
C PHE A 50 2.27 9.34 -8.24
N GLY A 51 3.04 10.32 -8.72
CA GLY A 51 4.50 10.29 -8.72
C GLY A 51 5.05 8.94 -9.17
N HIS A 52 5.98 8.39 -8.39
CA HIS A 52 6.40 7.00 -8.54
C HIS A 52 5.44 6.06 -7.81
N ILE A 53 5.26 4.87 -8.37
CA ILE A 53 4.43 3.80 -7.80
C ILE A 53 5.32 2.58 -7.58
N TYR A 54 5.25 2.00 -6.38
CA TYR A 54 5.78 0.67 -6.12
C TYR A 54 4.80 -0.36 -6.67
N GLU A 55 5.31 -1.24 -7.54
CA GLU A 55 4.50 -2.26 -8.21
C GLU A 55 3.78 -3.15 -7.18
N SER A 56 2.48 -3.32 -7.41
CA SER A 56 1.54 -3.81 -6.41
C SER A 56 1.73 -5.28 -6.04
N LEU A 57 2.01 -6.16 -7.00
CA LEU A 57 2.15 -7.60 -6.73
C LEU A 57 3.43 -7.91 -5.95
N THR A 58 4.53 -7.28 -6.33
CA THR A 58 5.82 -7.42 -5.63
C THR A 58 5.77 -6.79 -4.24
N THR A 59 5.14 -5.63 -4.10
CA THR A 59 4.91 -4.98 -2.79
C THR A 59 4.02 -5.83 -1.91
N MET A 60 2.92 -6.39 -2.45
CA MET A 60 2.04 -7.29 -1.69
C MET A 60 2.76 -8.55 -1.24
N SER A 61 3.62 -9.13 -2.10
CA SER A 61 4.43 -10.30 -1.75
C SER A 61 5.39 -10.00 -0.58
N TYR A 62 5.99 -8.81 -0.59
CA TYR A 62 6.83 -8.34 0.52
C TYR A 62 6.03 -8.16 1.82
N LEU A 63 4.83 -7.58 1.75
CA LEU A 63 3.95 -7.40 2.90
C LEU A 63 3.44 -8.74 3.45
N ALA A 64 3.11 -9.70 2.58
CA ALA A 64 2.66 -11.04 2.99
C ALA A 64 3.70 -11.76 3.84
N ALA A 65 5.00 -11.53 3.58
CA ALA A 65 6.09 -12.06 4.40
C ALA A 65 6.33 -11.26 5.70
N SER A 66 5.84 -10.03 5.78
CA SER A 66 6.18 -9.07 6.85
C SER A 66 5.04 -8.82 7.85
N THR A 67 3.81 -9.19 7.52
CA THR A 67 2.63 -9.13 8.39
C THR A 67 2.11 -10.54 8.73
N ARG A 68 1.27 -10.70 9.75
CA ARG A 68 0.84 -12.04 10.21
C ARG A 68 -0.63 -12.37 10.02
N THR A 69 -1.50 -11.38 10.09
CA THR A 69 -2.96 -11.55 10.27
C THR A 69 -3.79 -10.58 9.44
N ILE A 70 -3.27 -9.40 9.12
CA ILE A 70 -3.97 -8.42 8.30
C ILE A 70 -4.15 -8.93 6.88
N LYS A 71 -5.31 -8.67 6.28
CA LYS A 71 -5.57 -9.05 4.89
C LYS A 71 -4.91 -8.06 3.95
N LEU A 72 -4.40 -8.56 2.83
CA LEU A 72 -3.80 -7.74 1.78
C LEU A 72 -4.76 -7.68 0.60
N GLY A 73 -4.92 -6.50 0.02
CA GLY A 73 -5.76 -6.26 -1.15
C GLY A 73 -5.09 -5.33 -2.15
N LEU A 74 -5.58 -5.37 -3.39
CA LEU A 74 -5.19 -4.49 -4.48
C LEU A 74 -6.45 -3.76 -4.97
N SER A 75 -6.31 -2.48 -5.31
CA SER A 75 -7.40 -1.66 -5.85
C SER A 75 -6.94 -0.77 -6.99
#